data_AF-A0A356KE67-F1
#
_entry.id   AF-A0A356KE67-F1
#
_cell.length_a   1.000
_cell.length_b   1.000
_cell.length_c   1.000
_cell.angle_alpha   90.00
_cell.angle_beta   90.00
_cell.angle_gamma   90.00
#
_symmetry.space_group_name_H-M   'P 1'
#
loop_
_entity.id
_entity.type
_entity.pdbx_description
1 polymer ?
#
loop_
_entity_poly.entity_id
_entity_poly.type
_entity_poly.pdbx_seq_one_letter_code
_entity_poly.pdbx_strand_id
1 'polypeptide(L)'
;MTKVLHRSAYLRGTPDTEARVAEFVAATEAPVDTVYGREVLRMSGCDMSRYARNPVVLDSHRRESIEDVIGSGDVRVEGGQLIVRVHYLDDADGEKAWRKVKAGALRAVSIGYAIATDAATPSLVGRQPGR
;
A
#
# COMPACT_ATOMS: atom_id res chain seq x y z
N MET A 1 -5.17 26.90 12.16
CA MET A 1 -5.59 25.48 12.11
C MET A 1 -4.35 24.62 11.96
N THR A 2 -3.95 23.89 13.00
CA THR A 2 -2.80 22.98 12.95
C THR A 2 -3.19 21.76 12.11
N LYS A 3 -2.69 21.67 10.88
CA LYS A 3 -2.80 20.43 10.09
C LYS A 3 -1.74 19.47 10.61
N VAL A 4 -2.17 18.54 11.46
CA VAL A 4 -1.36 17.40 11.87
C VAL A 4 -1.36 16.41 10.70
N LEU A 5 -0.18 16.17 10.12
CA LEU A 5 0.02 15.17 9.09
C LEU A 5 0.11 13.79 9.78
N HIS A 6 -0.85 12.89 9.50
CA HIS A 6 -0.75 11.51 9.96
C HIS A 6 0.05 10.68 8.94
N ARG A 7 0.86 9.72 9.41
CA ARG A 7 1.50 8.75 8.51
C ARG A 7 0.41 8.04 7.70
N SER A 8 0.54 8.06 6.37
CA SER A 8 -0.42 7.45 5.45
C SER A 8 -0.31 5.92 5.41
N ALA A 9 0.81 5.38 5.90
CA ALA A 9 1.07 3.94 5.94
C ALA A 9 1.39 3.45 7.35
N TYR A 10 0.70 2.40 7.79
CA TYR A 10 0.82 1.88 9.14
C TYR A 10 0.36 0.44 9.29
N LEU A 11 0.99 -0.28 10.24
CA LEU A 11 0.53 -1.57 10.72
C LEU A 11 -0.89 -1.44 11.29
N ARG A 12 -1.81 -2.25 10.78
CA ARG A 12 -3.22 -2.33 11.15
C ARG A 12 -3.43 -3.57 12.01
N GLY A 13 -3.92 -3.36 13.23
CA GLY A 13 -4.18 -4.46 14.16
C GLY A 13 -2.90 -5.12 14.67
N THR A 14 -3.07 -6.32 15.22
CA THR A 14 -1.98 -7.14 15.75
C THR A 14 -1.57 -8.19 14.71
N PRO A 15 -0.26 -8.39 14.43
CA PRO A 15 0.19 -9.45 13.54
C PRO A 15 -0.25 -10.85 14.02
N ASP A 16 -0.64 -11.70 13.08
CA ASP A 16 -0.91 -13.12 13.33
C ASP A 16 0.44 -13.85 13.32
N THR A 17 0.86 -14.30 14.51
CA THR A 17 2.19 -14.86 14.68
C THR A 17 2.37 -16.25 14.10
N GLU A 18 1.32 -17.06 14.16
CA GLU A 18 1.32 -18.43 13.66
C GLU A 18 1.28 -18.44 12.14
N ALA A 19 0.43 -17.59 11.54
CA ALA A 19 0.34 -17.48 10.09
C ALA A 19 1.48 -16.66 9.47
N ARG A 20 2.31 -15.99 10.27
CA ARG A 20 3.34 -15.01 9.82
C ARG A 20 2.72 -13.90 8.97
N VAL A 21 1.59 -13.36 9.43
CA VAL A 21 0.83 -12.35 8.69
C VAL A 21 0.78 -11.03 9.44
N ALA A 22 0.94 -9.93 8.71
CA ALA A 22 0.62 -8.60 9.21
C ALA A 22 -0.20 -7.81 8.20
N GLU A 23 -1.21 -7.10 8.68
CA GLU A 23 -1.96 -6.15 7.87
C GLU A 23 -1.39 -4.75 7.99
N PHE A 24 -1.39 -4.02 6.88
CA PHE A 24 -1.01 -2.62 6.84
C PHE A 24 -2.06 -1.83 6.08
N VAL A 25 -2.34 -0.61 6.55
CA VAL A 25 -2.80 0.46 5.67
C VAL A 25 -1.58 0.89 4.88
N ALA A 26 -1.58 0.67 3.57
CA ALA A 26 -0.48 1.01 2.68
C ALA A 26 -0.63 2.44 2.13
N ALA A 27 -1.87 2.88 1.93
CA ALA A 27 -2.17 4.23 1.48
C ALA A 27 -3.58 4.65 1.91
N THR A 28 -3.81 5.97 1.92
CA THR A 28 -5.11 6.60 2.14
C THR A 28 -5.32 7.69 1.09
N GLU A 29 -6.53 8.20 0.95
CA GLU A 29 -6.82 9.36 0.08
C GLU A 29 -6.41 10.71 0.71
N ALA A 30 -5.64 10.70 1.80
CA ALA A 30 -5.10 11.94 2.36
C ALA A 30 -4.14 12.59 1.35
N PRO A 31 -4.27 13.91 1.07
CA PRO A 31 -3.37 14.59 0.16
C PRO A 31 -1.93 14.57 0.69
N VAL A 32 -1.00 14.29 -0.21
CA VAL A 32 0.44 14.34 0.05
C VAL A 32 1.08 15.38 -0.85
N ASP A 33 2.08 16.09 -0.34
CA ASP A 33 2.85 17.04 -1.14
C ASP A 33 4.05 16.29 -1.75
N THR A 34 4.15 16.26 -3.07
CA THR A 34 5.23 15.61 -3.83
C THR A 34 6.07 16.68 -4.55
N VAL A 35 7.19 16.26 -5.16
CA VAL A 35 8.00 17.17 -6.00
C VAL A 35 7.25 17.71 -7.22
N TYR A 36 6.13 17.07 -7.60
CA TYR A 36 5.27 17.47 -8.72
C TYR A 36 4.02 18.24 -8.27
N GLY A 37 3.89 18.53 -6.97
CA GLY A 37 2.75 19.23 -6.39
C GLY A 37 1.92 18.36 -5.46
N ARG A 38 0.75 18.87 -5.07
CA ARG A 38 -0.16 18.12 -4.19
C ARG A 38 -0.85 17.01 -4.96
N GLU A 39 -0.71 15.79 -4.45
CA GLU A 39 -1.27 14.59 -5.03
C GLU A 39 -2.27 13.92 -4.08
N VAL A 40 -3.30 13.29 -4.67
CA VAL A 40 -4.27 12.45 -3.96
C VAL A 40 -4.39 11.13 -4.71
N LEU A 41 -3.97 10.03 -4.10
CA LEU A 41 -4.23 8.70 -4.62
C LEU A 41 -5.67 8.30 -4.31
N ARG A 42 -6.55 8.37 -5.30
CA ARG A 42 -7.95 7.93 -5.15
C ARG A 42 -8.05 6.42 -5.29
N MET A 43 -8.52 5.74 -4.26
CA MET A 43 -8.65 4.28 -4.24
C MET A 43 -9.65 3.79 -5.29
N SER A 44 -10.65 4.60 -5.63
CA SER A 44 -11.61 4.31 -6.71
C SER A 44 -10.98 4.23 -8.10
N GLY A 45 -9.78 4.80 -8.29
CA GLY A 45 -9.04 4.77 -9.55
C GLY A 45 -7.90 3.75 -9.58
N CYS A 46 -7.69 2.98 -8.51
CA CYS A 46 -6.62 1.99 -8.45
C CYS A 46 -6.99 0.73 -9.25
N ASP A 47 -6.25 0.47 -10.34
CA ASP A 47 -6.25 -0.82 -11.00
C ASP A 47 -5.15 -1.73 -10.41
N MET A 48 -5.58 -2.77 -9.69
CA MET A 48 -4.68 -3.74 -9.05
C MET A 48 -4.44 -4.98 -9.91
N SER A 49 -5.04 -5.08 -11.09
CA SER A 49 -4.95 -6.26 -11.97
C SER A 49 -3.51 -6.63 -12.32
N ARG A 50 -2.63 -5.63 -12.49
CA ARG A 50 -1.20 -5.84 -12.73
C ARG A 50 -0.49 -6.42 -11.50
N TYR A 51 -0.78 -5.90 -10.32
CA TYR A 51 -0.18 -6.37 -9.07
C TYR A 51 -0.64 -7.80 -8.74
N ALA A 52 -1.92 -8.11 -8.93
CA ALA A 52 -2.51 -9.42 -8.67
C ALA A 52 -1.85 -10.56 -9.46
N ARG A 53 -1.18 -10.28 -10.58
CA ARG A 53 -0.44 -11.31 -11.35
C ARG A 53 0.83 -11.80 -10.65
N ASN A 54 1.44 -10.98 -9.80
CA ASN A 54 2.62 -11.36 -9.02
C ASN A 54 2.71 -10.48 -7.76
N PRO A 55 1.97 -10.81 -6.69
CA PRO A 55 1.77 -9.94 -5.53
C PRO A 55 2.95 -10.01 -4.54
N VAL A 56 4.17 -9.79 -5.02
CA VAL A 56 5.38 -9.84 -4.17
C VAL A 56 5.51 -8.58 -3.30
N VAL A 57 6.11 -8.76 -2.13
CA VAL A 57 6.53 -7.69 -1.22
C VAL A 57 8.05 -7.68 -1.17
N LEU A 58 8.63 -6.50 -1.35
CA LEU A 58 10.07 -6.30 -1.53
C LEU A 58 10.70 -5.64 -0.29
N ASP A 59 11.97 -5.93 -0.03
CA ASP A 59 12.79 -5.16 0.91
C ASP A 59 13.10 -3.78 0.33
N SER A 60 12.54 -2.73 0.94
CA SER A 60 12.98 -1.33 0.76
C SER A 60 13.11 -0.88 -0.70
N HIS A 61 12.20 -1.32 -1.58
CA HIS A 61 12.17 -1.05 -3.02
C HIS A 61 13.28 -1.70 -3.86
N ARG A 62 14.07 -2.61 -3.29
CA ARG A 62 15.08 -3.39 -4.02
C ARG A 62 14.42 -4.38 -4.96
N ARG A 63 14.96 -4.48 -6.17
CA ARG A 63 14.40 -5.20 -7.33
C ARG A 63 15.50 -5.90 -8.12
N GLU A 64 16.67 -6.01 -7.53
CA GLU A 64 17.88 -6.47 -8.20
C GLU A 64 18.03 -7.99 -8.10
N SER A 65 17.41 -8.63 -7.10
CA SER A 65 17.55 -10.06 -6.83
C SER A 65 16.28 -10.73 -6.30
N ILE A 66 16.24 -12.06 -6.35
CA ILE A 66 15.12 -12.85 -5.79
C ILE A 66 15.09 -12.73 -4.26
N GLU A 67 16.25 -12.59 -3.63
CA GLU A 67 16.42 -12.38 -2.19
C GLU A 67 15.79 -11.06 -1.70
N ASP A 68 15.49 -10.13 -2.60
CA ASP A 68 14.76 -8.91 -2.25
C ASP A 68 13.27 -9.17 -1.97
N VAL A 69 12.74 -10.34 -2.36
CA VAL A 69 11.37 -10.75 -2.07
C VAL A 69 11.29 -11.29 -0.66
N ILE A 70 10.55 -10.59 0.21
CA ILE A 70 10.41 -10.94 1.64
C ILE A 70 9.04 -11.54 1.98
N GLY A 71 8.12 -11.57 1.02
CA GLY A 71 6.73 -11.96 1.23
C GLY A 71 5.85 -11.82 0.00
N SER A 72 4.57 -12.13 0.19
CA SER A 72 3.49 -11.80 -0.74
C SER A 72 2.42 -10.97 -0.04
N GLY A 73 1.60 -10.25 -0.80
CA GLY A 73 0.61 -9.30 -0.26
C GLY A 73 -0.76 -9.40 -0.92
N ASP A 74 -1.79 -9.75 -0.16
CA ASP A 74 -3.17 -9.63 -0.62
C ASP A 74 -3.65 -8.19 -0.43
N VAL A 75 -4.15 -7.56 -1.50
CA VAL A 75 -4.55 -6.15 -1.49
C VAL A 75 -6.05 -6.00 -1.62
N ARG A 76 -6.62 -5.04 -0.89
CA ARG A 76 -8.04 -4.66 -1.00
C ARG A 76 -8.26 -3.20 -0.61
N VAL A 77 -9.34 -2.62 -1.12
CA VAL A 77 -9.77 -1.28 -0.73
C VAL A 77 -10.85 -1.38 0.34
N GLU A 78 -10.67 -0.68 1.45
CA GLU A 78 -11.67 -0.54 2.51
C GLU A 78 -11.76 0.92 2.93
N GLY A 79 -12.93 1.56 2.80
CA GLY A 79 -13.18 2.90 3.34
C GLY A 79 -12.21 3.99 2.87
N GLY A 80 -11.77 3.96 1.61
CA GLY A 80 -10.77 4.92 1.09
C GLY A 80 -9.33 4.63 1.53
N GLN A 81 -9.08 3.42 2.02
CA GLN A 81 -7.74 2.95 2.38
C GLN A 81 -7.37 1.76 1.50
N LEU A 82 -6.11 1.71 1.06
CA LEU A 82 -5.52 0.50 0.51
C LEU A 82 -4.96 -0.33 1.64
N ILE A 83 -5.52 -1.52 1.83
CA ILE A 83 -5.09 -2.49 2.83
C ILE A 83 -4.24 -3.54 2.12
N VAL A 84 -3.11 -3.89 2.72
CA VAL A 84 -2.30 -5.03 2.31
C VAL A 84 -2.13 -6.00 3.47
N ARG A 85 -2.45 -7.27 3.23
CA ARG A 85 -2.20 -8.39 4.15
C ARG A 85 -0.95 -9.10 3.67
N VAL A 86 0.16 -8.88 4.36
CA VAL A 86 1.47 -9.42 4.00
C VAL A 86 1.68 -10.77 4.66
N HIS A 87 2.00 -11.78 3.86
CA HIS A 87 2.47 -13.11 4.28
C HIS A 87 3.99 -13.14 4.15
N TYR A 88 4.71 -13.26 5.27
CA TYR A 88 6.17 -13.25 5.25
C TYR A 88 6.73 -14.62 4.91
N LEU A 89 7.70 -14.68 3.99
CA LEU A 89 8.39 -15.92 3.64
C LEU A 89 9.11 -16.51 4.86
N ASP A 90 9.26 -17.83 4.84
CA ASP A 90 9.99 -18.60 5.86
C ASP A 90 11.44 -18.89 5.45
N ASP A 91 12.06 -17.91 4.79
CA ASP A 91 13.48 -17.91 4.47
C ASP A 91 14.24 -16.87 5.31
N ALA A 92 15.54 -16.75 5.07
CA ALA A 92 16.41 -15.89 5.87
C ALA A 92 16.01 -14.41 5.81
N ASP A 93 15.53 -13.92 4.66
CA ASP A 93 15.23 -12.52 4.43
C ASP A 93 13.80 -12.16 4.87
N GLY A 94 12.83 -13.04 4.58
CA GLY A 94 11.49 -13.01 5.17
C GLY A 94 11.51 -13.02 6.69
N GLU A 95 12.34 -13.88 7.32
CA GLU A 95 12.47 -13.93 8.79
C GLU A 95 13.12 -12.67 9.38
N LYS A 96 14.07 -12.04 8.68
CA LYS A 96 14.63 -10.75 9.11
C LYS A 96 13.53 -9.67 9.12
N ALA A 97 12.73 -9.59 8.07
CA ALA A 97 11.63 -8.63 7.99
C ALA A 97 10.56 -8.92 9.06
N TRP A 98 10.18 -10.19 9.22
CA TRP A 98 9.18 -10.63 10.18
C TRP A 98 9.57 -10.32 11.64
N ARG A 99 10.82 -10.56 12.02
CA ARG A 99 11.32 -10.18 13.36
C ARG A 99 11.22 -8.67 13.62
N LYS A 100 11.48 -7.84 12.61
CA LYS A 100 11.35 -6.38 12.74
C LYS A 100 9.89 -5.96 12.92
N VAL A 101 8.94 -6.65 12.29
CA VAL A 101 7.49 -6.44 12.50
C VAL A 101 7.10 -6.80 13.92
N LYS A 102 7.46 -8.01 14.38
CA LYS A 102 7.17 -8.46 15.75
C LYS A 102 7.78 -7.55 16.82
N ALA A 103 8.98 -7.01 16.56
CA ALA A 103 9.63 -6.05 17.44
C ALA A 103 9.06 -4.62 17.37
N GLY A 104 8.09 -4.35 16.49
CA GLY A 104 7.50 -3.03 16.27
C GLY A 104 8.42 -2.01 15.59
N ALA A 105 9.58 -2.46 15.10
CA ALA A 105 10.55 -1.64 14.37
C ALA A 105 10.10 -1.39 12.93
N LEU A 106 9.58 -2.42 12.25
CA LEU A 106 8.94 -2.29 10.94
C LEU A 106 7.43 -2.18 11.15
N ARG A 107 6.86 -1.02 10.81
CA ARG A 107 5.49 -0.66 11.16
C ARG A 107 4.71 -0.01 10.03
N ALA A 108 5.26 -0.03 8.82
CA ALA A 108 4.68 0.58 7.63
C ALA A 108 5.24 -0.15 6.40
N VAL A 109 4.50 -0.02 5.30
CA VAL A 109 4.88 -0.49 3.97
C VAL A 109 4.71 0.66 2.99
N SER A 110 5.32 0.52 1.82
CA SER A 110 5.21 1.49 0.73
C SER A 110 4.61 0.82 -0.48
N ILE A 111 3.92 1.60 -1.32
CA ILE A 111 3.40 1.16 -2.61
C ILE A 111 3.97 2.00 -3.74
N GLY A 112 4.32 1.35 -4.84
CA GLY A 112 4.62 2.01 -6.09
C GLY A 112 3.41 1.93 -7.01
N TYR A 113 3.07 3.03 -7.68
CA TYR A 113 2.05 3.08 -8.70
C TYR A 113 2.60 3.75 -9.96
N ALA A 114 1.93 3.51 -11.09
CA ALA A 114 2.17 4.20 -12.34
C ALA A 114 0.86 4.83 -12.78
N ILE A 115 0.93 6.05 -13.31
CA ILE A 115 -0.22 6.74 -13.89
C ILE A 115 -0.33 6.28 -15.34
N ALA A 116 -1.44 5.65 -15.71
CA ALA A 116 -1.74 5.36 -17.11
C ALA A 116 -2.18 6.67 -17.79
N THR A 117 -1.48 7.08 -18.84
CA THR A 117 -1.86 8.25 -19.66
C THR A 117 -3.01 7.97 -20.62
N ASP A 118 -3.33 6.68 -20.85
CA ASP A 118 -4.37 6.26 -21.77
C ASP A 118 -5.56 5.67 -21.00
N ALA A 119 -6.52 6.51 -20.63
CA ALA A 119 -7.90 6.10 -20.40
C ALA A 119 -8.82 7.31 -20.43
N ALA A 120 -9.93 7.19 -21.15
CA ALA A 120 -11.09 8.03 -20.96
C ALA A 120 -11.42 8.14 -19.46
N THR A 121 -11.07 9.27 -18.86
CA THR A 121 -11.52 9.64 -17.52
C THR A 121 -13.05 9.62 -17.54
N PRO A 122 -13.75 8.76 -16.77
CA PRO A 122 -15.16 9.00 -16.53
C PRO A 122 -15.21 10.32 -15.77
N SER A 123 -15.74 11.37 -16.40
CA SER A 123 -15.85 12.68 -15.79
C SER A 123 -16.65 12.56 -14.49
N LEU A 124 -15.95 12.62 -13.35
CA LEU A 124 -16.55 12.89 -12.05
C LEU A 124 -16.81 14.40 -11.96
N VAL A 125 -17.67 14.91 -12.85
CA VAL A 125 -18.34 16.19 -12.70
C VAL A 125 -19.80 15.88 -12.45
N GLY A 126 -20.22 16.09 -11.21
CA GLY A 126 -21.59 15.87 -10.78
C GLY A 126 -22.58 16.57 -11.69
N ARG A 127 -23.59 15.82 -12.16
CA ARG A 127 -24.84 16.42 -12.63
C ARG A 127 -25.43 17.22 -11.48
N GLN A 128 -25.47 18.55 -11.61
CA GLN A 128 -26.47 19.32 -10.87
C GLN A 128 -27.86 18.98 -11.42
N PRO A 129 -28.87 18.74 -10.57
CA PRO A 129 -30.25 18.63 -11.03
C PRO A 129 -30.73 20.02 -11.47
N GLY A 130 -31.20 20.10 -12.72
CA GLY A 130 -31.76 21.30 -13.31
C GLY A 130 -33.04 21.74 -12.60
N ARG A 131 -33.26 23.05 -12.61
CA ARG A 131 -34.53 23.72 -12.28
C ARG A 131 -35.63 23.33 -13.25
#